data_AF-A0A3M1ETN4-F1
#
_entry.id   AF-A0A3M1ETN4-F1
#
_cell.length_a   1.000
_cell.length_b   1.000
_cell.length_c   1.000
_cell.angle_alpha   90.00
_cell.angle_beta   90.00
_cell.angle_gamma   90.00
#
_symmetry.space_group_name_H-M   'P 1'
#
loop_
_entity.id
_entity.type
_entity.pdbx_description
1 polymer ?
#
loop_
_entity_poly.entity_id
_entity_poly.type
_entity_poly.pdbx_seq_one_letter_code
_entity_poly.pdbx_strand_id
1 'polypeptide(L)'
;MDTEARLRRAEEHIFSTGLPDSGTRLGLANMRYGLAKIHWVQEQLGLPANATFISAPDLTVTRNTNRWRSGFGYGGNITWGDGNVDLMILDLKPNGCGMIVGGLDYLPFSRDLLERVHALMHEPVEIDGIRIQWDFGKSNHFIDLFRVEALADVELPPYVFMMHFAGSELRGDTPLGPGLYWDRSRTLQASMQIFETPFGPLRALTGEAARASFDFYCYVDSFVQRRRLFAADRLFDRYDLINNENHQGLIHPNQMVLGCYHFTDTEHIYPIGL
;
A
#
# COMPACT_ATOMS: atom_id res chain seq x y z
N MET A 1 13.13 29.75 -8.46
CA MET A 1 13.84 28.54 -8.92
C MET A 1 13.18 28.09 -10.21
N ASP A 2 13.95 27.91 -11.28
CA ASP A 2 13.40 27.37 -12.54
C ASP A 2 12.96 25.89 -12.38
N THR A 3 12.23 25.39 -13.35
CA THR A 3 11.66 24.03 -13.35
C THR A 3 12.73 22.94 -13.21
N GLU A 4 13.90 23.12 -13.83
CA GLU A 4 14.97 22.12 -13.82
C GLU A 4 15.68 22.07 -12.46
N ALA A 5 15.96 23.22 -11.87
CA ALA A 5 16.53 23.30 -10.53
C ALA A 5 15.59 22.68 -9.48
N ARG A 6 14.27 22.78 -9.66
CA ARG A 6 13.28 22.11 -8.80
C ARG A 6 13.28 20.59 -8.96
N LEU A 7 13.41 20.10 -10.19
CA LEU A 7 13.54 18.66 -10.45
C LEU A 7 14.86 18.11 -9.88
N ARG A 8 15.95 18.87 -9.98
CA ARG A 8 17.24 18.51 -9.38
C ARG A 8 17.15 18.41 -7.87
N ARG A 9 16.50 19.38 -7.21
CA ARG A 9 16.24 19.29 -5.77
C ARG A 9 15.44 18.03 -5.42
N ALA A 10 14.38 17.73 -6.17
CA ALA A 10 13.62 16.51 -5.94
C ALA A 10 14.50 15.25 -6.10
N GLU A 11 15.40 15.24 -7.07
CA GLU A 11 16.34 14.13 -7.27
C GLU A 11 17.34 13.98 -6.11
N GLU A 12 17.82 15.08 -5.53
CA GLU A 12 18.68 15.07 -4.33
C GLU A 12 17.98 14.48 -3.08
N HIS A 13 16.64 14.44 -3.08
CA HIS A 13 15.82 13.83 -2.04
C HIS A 13 15.35 12.40 -2.38
N ILE A 14 15.96 11.77 -3.40
CA ILE A 14 15.73 10.38 -3.75
C ILE A 14 16.98 9.55 -3.40
N PHE A 15 16.81 8.61 -2.47
CA PHE A 15 17.85 7.67 -2.06
C PHE A 15 17.50 6.28 -2.59
N SER A 16 18.19 5.83 -3.63
CA SER A 16 17.84 4.59 -4.33
C SER A 16 18.76 3.44 -3.93
N THR A 17 18.15 2.32 -3.52
CA THR A 17 18.81 1.01 -3.45
C THR A 17 18.34 0.07 -4.58
N GLY A 18 17.56 0.58 -5.53
CA GLY A 18 17.02 -0.18 -6.67
C GLY A 18 18.13 -0.75 -7.56
N LEU A 19 17.88 -1.95 -8.12
CA LEU A 19 18.78 -2.57 -9.09
C LEU A 19 18.83 -1.74 -10.38
N PRO A 20 19.97 -1.63 -11.09
CA PRO A 20 20.13 -0.71 -12.23
C PRO A 20 19.43 -1.16 -13.52
N ASP A 21 18.25 -1.77 -13.43
CA ASP A 21 17.39 -2.22 -14.52
C ASP A 21 16.47 -1.11 -15.08
N SER A 22 15.67 -1.45 -16.10
CA SER A 22 14.78 -0.51 -16.77
C SER A 22 13.60 -0.06 -15.90
N GLY A 23 13.07 -0.94 -15.04
CA GLY A 23 11.97 -0.64 -14.13
C GLY A 23 12.39 0.40 -13.10
N THR A 24 13.55 0.20 -12.47
CA THR A 24 14.14 1.15 -11.52
C THR A 24 14.40 2.50 -12.17
N ARG A 25 15.04 2.52 -13.35
CA ARG A 25 15.33 3.79 -14.06
C ARG A 25 14.06 4.58 -14.38
N LEU A 26 13.01 3.91 -14.85
CA LEU A 26 11.72 4.55 -15.13
C LEU A 26 11.03 5.00 -13.83
N GLY A 27 11.06 4.18 -12.79
CA GLY A 27 10.53 4.49 -11.47
C GLY A 27 11.14 5.76 -10.88
N LEU A 28 12.47 5.85 -10.87
CA LEU A 28 13.22 7.03 -10.39
C LEU A 28 12.91 8.27 -11.22
N ALA A 29 12.98 8.15 -12.55
CA ALA A 29 12.71 9.26 -13.46
C ALA A 29 11.32 9.85 -13.26
N ASN A 30 10.32 9.00 -13.00
CA ASN A 30 8.97 9.45 -12.71
C ASN A 30 8.84 10.01 -11.29
N MET A 31 9.39 9.33 -10.28
CA MET A 31 9.34 9.73 -8.86
C MET A 31 9.82 11.16 -8.63
N ARG A 32 10.85 11.59 -9.38
CA ARG A 32 11.36 12.97 -9.36
C ARG A 32 10.25 14.00 -9.58
N TYR A 33 9.29 13.74 -10.46
CA TYR A 33 8.17 14.65 -10.69
C TYR A 33 7.17 14.65 -9.53
N GLY A 34 6.83 13.48 -9.00
CA GLY A 34 5.94 13.37 -7.84
C GLY A 34 6.49 14.09 -6.61
N LEU A 35 7.80 13.93 -6.36
CA LEU A 35 8.45 14.58 -5.23
C LEU A 35 8.57 16.09 -5.43
N ALA A 36 8.89 16.55 -6.65
CA ALA A 36 8.91 17.98 -6.98
C ALA A 36 7.54 18.65 -6.80
N LYS A 37 6.44 17.93 -7.10
CA LYS A 37 5.08 18.40 -6.81
C LYS A 37 4.84 18.55 -5.31
N ILE A 38 5.25 17.57 -4.50
CA ILE A 38 5.09 17.66 -3.04
C ILE A 38 5.91 18.82 -2.49
N HIS A 39 7.17 18.98 -2.90
CA HIS A 39 8.02 20.11 -2.52
C HIS A 39 7.37 21.45 -2.88
N TRP A 40 6.81 21.57 -4.09
CA TRP A 40 6.09 22.77 -4.50
C TRP A 40 4.91 23.08 -3.58
N VAL A 41 4.09 22.08 -3.25
CA VAL A 41 2.94 22.24 -2.35
C VAL A 41 3.38 22.57 -0.92
N GLN A 42 4.44 21.92 -0.42
CA GLN A 42 5.04 22.26 0.88
C GLN A 42 5.43 23.75 0.91
N GLU A 43 6.15 24.24 -0.10
CA GLU A 43 6.52 25.67 -0.19
C GLU A 43 5.30 26.61 -0.22
N GLN A 44 4.26 26.27 -0.99
CA GLN A 44 3.03 27.07 -1.06
C GLN A 44 2.29 27.14 0.28
N LEU A 45 2.40 26.09 1.09
CA LEU A 45 1.81 26.02 2.43
C LEU A 45 2.74 26.60 3.52
N GLY A 46 3.90 27.16 3.16
CA GLY A 46 4.88 27.70 4.11
C GLY A 46 5.65 26.62 4.88
N LEU A 47 5.63 25.37 4.39
CA LEU A 47 6.33 24.23 4.96
C LEU A 47 7.72 24.05 4.31
N PRO A 48 8.67 23.40 5.01
CA PRO A 48 9.92 22.98 4.39
C PRO A 48 9.67 21.99 3.24
N ALA A 49 10.23 22.26 2.06
CA ALA A 49 10.24 21.32 0.95
C ALA A 49 11.26 20.18 1.19
N ASN A 50 10.89 19.22 2.03
CA ASN A 50 11.77 18.16 2.53
C ASN A 50 11.24 16.75 2.28
N ALA A 51 10.17 16.60 1.49
CA ALA A 51 9.68 15.29 1.12
C ALA A 51 10.80 14.44 0.52
N THR A 52 10.89 13.19 0.94
CA THR A 52 12.01 12.29 0.64
C THR A 52 11.49 10.92 0.25
N PHE A 53 12.10 10.31 -0.75
CA PHE A 53 11.82 8.94 -1.17
C PHE A 53 13.05 8.07 -0.98
N ILE A 54 12.88 6.95 -0.27
CA ILE A 54 13.88 5.90 -0.13
C ILE A 54 13.36 4.69 -0.87
N SER A 55 14.05 4.28 -1.94
CA SER A 55 13.62 3.12 -2.70
C SER A 55 13.95 1.82 -1.97
N ALA A 56 13.13 0.80 -2.21
CA ALA A 56 13.51 -0.58 -1.96
C ALA A 56 14.24 -1.15 -3.21
N PRO A 57 14.88 -2.34 -3.11
CA PRO A 57 15.56 -2.96 -4.25
C PRO A 57 14.65 -3.27 -5.45
N ASP A 58 13.35 -3.40 -5.22
CA ASP A 58 12.31 -3.74 -6.20
C ASP A 58 11.61 -2.49 -6.81
N LEU A 59 12.25 -1.31 -6.73
CA LEU A 59 11.73 -0.08 -7.34
C LEU A 59 11.35 -0.30 -8.81
N THR A 60 10.12 0.04 -9.16
CA THR A 60 9.58 -0.19 -10.49
C THR A 60 8.42 0.75 -10.84
N VAL A 61 7.84 0.53 -12.01
CA VAL A 61 6.66 1.23 -12.52
C VAL A 61 5.42 0.71 -11.80
N THR A 62 4.62 1.62 -11.25
CA THR A 62 3.32 1.24 -10.68
C THR A 62 2.31 0.84 -11.76
N ARG A 63 1.51 -0.19 -11.50
CA ARG A 63 0.37 -0.56 -12.36
C ARG A 63 -0.84 0.39 -12.20
N ASN A 64 -0.84 1.24 -11.17
CA ASN A 64 -1.89 2.24 -10.99
C ASN A 64 -1.65 3.44 -11.91
N THR A 65 -2.41 3.52 -12.99
CA THR A 65 -2.24 4.55 -14.04
C THR A 65 -2.36 5.98 -13.50
N ASN A 66 -3.24 6.23 -12.53
CA ASN A 66 -3.41 7.55 -11.92
C ASN A 66 -2.22 7.92 -11.03
N ARG A 67 -1.68 6.97 -10.24
CA ARG A 67 -0.43 7.16 -9.48
C ARG A 67 0.74 7.45 -10.41
N TRP A 68 0.89 6.64 -11.47
CA TRP A 68 1.96 6.81 -12.45
C TRP A 68 1.92 8.18 -13.12
N ARG A 69 0.76 8.59 -13.65
CA ARG A 69 0.56 9.91 -14.27
C ARG A 69 0.77 11.07 -13.30
N SER A 70 0.64 10.83 -12.01
CA SER A 70 0.88 11.84 -10.99
C SER A 70 2.37 12.03 -10.66
N GLY A 71 3.24 11.16 -11.18
CA GLY A 71 4.69 11.23 -10.98
C GLY A 71 5.22 10.32 -9.88
N PHE A 72 4.51 9.25 -9.52
CA PHE A 72 4.93 8.34 -8.46
C PHE A 72 5.22 6.93 -8.99
N GLY A 73 6.40 6.40 -8.62
CA GLY A 73 6.82 5.01 -8.83
C GLY A 73 6.23 4.05 -7.78
N TYR A 74 6.81 2.85 -7.71
CA TYR A 74 6.45 1.78 -6.77
C TYR A 74 7.72 1.07 -6.28
N GLY A 75 7.74 0.50 -5.08
CA GLY A 75 8.92 -0.14 -4.48
C GLY A 75 9.74 0.83 -3.63
N GLY A 76 9.17 1.32 -2.52
CA GLY A 76 9.89 2.17 -1.57
C GLY A 76 9.02 2.93 -0.59
N ASN A 77 9.65 3.79 0.21
CA ASN A 77 9.03 4.57 1.27
C ASN A 77 9.12 6.07 0.94
N ILE A 78 7.98 6.76 0.97
CA ILE A 78 7.92 8.21 0.80
C ILE A 78 7.50 8.89 2.11
N THR A 79 8.24 9.93 2.48
CA THR A 79 7.95 10.81 3.62
C THR A 79 7.74 12.23 3.11
N TRP A 80 6.84 12.99 3.73
CA TRP A 80 6.62 14.41 3.40
C TRP A 80 6.39 15.30 4.64
N GLY A 81 6.78 14.80 5.80
CA GLY A 81 6.63 15.46 7.07
C GLY A 81 7.07 14.57 8.22
N ASP A 82 6.91 15.08 9.43
CA ASP A 82 7.30 14.47 10.69
C ASP A 82 6.11 13.92 11.49
N GLY A 83 4.91 13.87 10.88
CA GLY A 83 3.66 13.47 11.52
C GLY A 83 2.80 14.62 12.00
N ASN A 84 3.37 15.81 12.14
CA ASN A 84 2.67 16.98 12.65
C ASN A 84 2.14 17.87 11.53
N VAL A 85 2.40 17.50 10.26
CA VAL A 85 1.96 18.27 9.10
C VAL A 85 0.57 17.78 8.69
N ASP A 86 -0.40 18.68 8.73
CA ASP A 86 -1.76 18.40 8.25
C ASP A 86 -1.84 18.45 6.72
N LEU A 87 -1.16 17.50 6.06
CA LEU A 87 -1.10 17.35 4.61
C LEU A 87 -1.17 15.86 4.25
N MET A 88 -2.15 15.48 3.43
CA MET A 88 -2.31 14.12 2.92
C MET A 88 -2.24 14.12 1.39
N ILE A 89 -1.31 13.35 0.81
CA ILE A 89 -1.11 13.29 -0.65
C ILE A 89 -2.00 12.19 -1.27
N LEU A 90 -3.12 12.58 -1.85
CA LEU A 90 -4.12 11.64 -2.38
C LEU A 90 -3.66 10.90 -3.64
N ASP A 91 -2.74 11.50 -4.41
CA ASP A 91 -2.21 10.90 -5.63
C ASP A 91 -1.26 9.71 -5.38
N LEU A 92 -0.82 9.48 -4.14
CA LEU A 92 -0.10 8.27 -3.73
C LEU A 92 -1.02 7.04 -3.69
N LYS A 93 -2.35 7.21 -3.58
CA LYS A 93 -3.36 6.13 -3.60
C LYS A 93 -3.10 5.05 -2.53
N PRO A 94 -3.17 5.37 -1.22
CA PRO A 94 -3.11 4.35 -0.16
C PRO A 94 -4.27 3.37 -0.31
N ASN A 95 -4.03 2.06 -0.13
CA ASN A 95 -5.06 1.05 -0.37
C ASN A 95 -5.09 -0.14 0.61
N GLY A 96 -4.19 -0.17 1.60
CA GLY A 96 -4.10 -1.28 2.56
C GLY A 96 -3.81 -2.62 1.88
N CYS A 97 -3.06 -2.63 0.78
CA CYS A 97 -2.64 -3.87 0.14
C CYS A 97 -1.62 -4.56 1.05
N GLY A 98 -1.74 -5.86 1.22
CA GLY A 98 -0.90 -6.62 2.14
C GLY A 98 -1.02 -8.11 1.97
N MET A 99 -0.10 -8.82 2.61
CA MET A 99 -0.03 -10.27 2.56
C MET A 99 -0.31 -10.85 3.95
N ILE A 100 -0.91 -12.03 3.96
CA ILE A 100 -0.98 -12.89 5.13
C ILE A 100 -0.23 -14.17 4.82
N VAL A 101 0.57 -14.63 5.78
CA VAL A 101 1.33 -15.88 5.73
C VAL A 101 1.01 -16.68 6.97
N GLY A 102 0.60 -17.94 6.78
CA GLY A 102 0.40 -18.88 7.86
C GLY A 102 1.16 -20.17 7.59
N GLY A 103 1.78 -20.70 8.64
CA GLY A 103 2.44 -22.00 8.62
C GLY A 103 1.47 -23.14 8.83
N LEU A 104 1.72 -24.25 8.16
CA LEU A 104 0.87 -25.43 8.10
C LEU A 104 1.70 -26.69 8.39
N ASP A 105 1.18 -27.55 9.28
CA ASP A 105 1.77 -28.85 9.59
C ASP A 105 1.66 -29.85 8.43
N TYR A 106 0.65 -29.68 7.58
CA TYR A 106 0.35 -30.54 6.44
C TYR A 106 -0.11 -29.72 5.24
N LEU A 107 0.15 -30.26 4.04
CA LEU A 107 -0.39 -29.69 2.81
C LEU A 107 -1.87 -30.11 2.69
N PRO A 108 -2.84 -29.17 2.67
CA PRO A 108 -4.25 -29.50 2.51
C PRO A 108 -4.51 -30.11 1.13
N PHE A 109 -5.54 -30.96 1.04
CA PHE A 109 -5.95 -31.53 -0.23
C PHE A 109 -6.52 -30.43 -1.14
N SER A 110 -6.05 -30.37 -2.38
CA SER A 110 -6.36 -29.26 -3.29
C SER A 110 -7.85 -29.13 -3.60
N ARG A 111 -8.58 -30.24 -3.68
CA ARG A 111 -10.04 -30.23 -3.89
C ARG A 111 -10.75 -29.52 -2.74
N ASP A 112 -10.43 -29.87 -1.50
CA ASP A 112 -11.09 -29.31 -0.33
C ASP A 112 -10.85 -27.81 -0.23
N LEU A 113 -9.62 -27.37 -0.53
CA LEU A 113 -9.30 -25.95 -0.58
C LEU A 113 -10.07 -25.22 -1.70
N LEU A 114 -10.15 -25.80 -2.89
CA LEU A 114 -10.92 -25.22 -4.00
C LEU A 114 -12.41 -25.11 -3.67
N GLU A 115 -12.98 -26.12 -3.01
CA GLU A 115 -14.37 -26.10 -2.54
C GLU A 115 -14.59 -24.99 -1.51
N ARG A 116 -13.66 -24.81 -0.55
CA ARG A 116 -13.72 -23.72 0.44
C ARG A 116 -13.57 -22.34 -0.20
N VAL A 117 -12.65 -22.16 -1.15
CA VAL A 117 -12.51 -20.91 -1.92
C VAL A 117 -13.79 -20.61 -2.69
N HIS A 118 -14.36 -21.62 -3.35
CA HIS A 118 -15.60 -21.47 -4.08
C HIS A 118 -16.76 -21.06 -3.16
N ALA A 119 -16.91 -21.72 -2.00
CA ALA A 119 -17.91 -21.35 -1.01
C ALA A 119 -17.71 -19.91 -0.52
N LEU A 120 -16.50 -19.55 -0.12
CA LEU A 120 -16.15 -18.21 0.36
C LEU A 120 -16.50 -17.12 -0.67
N MET A 121 -16.27 -17.38 -1.96
CA MET A 121 -16.60 -16.45 -3.05
C MET A 121 -18.10 -16.23 -3.27
N HIS A 122 -18.95 -17.19 -2.90
CA HIS A 122 -20.40 -17.14 -3.16
C HIS A 122 -21.23 -16.82 -1.92
N GLU A 123 -20.67 -17.00 -0.72
CA GLU A 123 -21.31 -16.63 0.53
C GLU A 123 -21.32 -15.11 0.73
N PRO A 124 -22.47 -14.52 1.14
CA PRO A 124 -22.50 -13.12 1.56
C PRO A 124 -21.77 -13.00 2.89
N VAL A 125 -20.62 -12.31 2.87
CA VAL A 125 -19.84 -11.99 4.06
C VAL A 125 -19.87 -10.48 4.28
N GLU A 126 -20.05 -10.08 5.53
CA GLU A 126 -19.97 -8.68 5.97
C GLU A 126 -18.97 -8.56 7.11
N ILE A 127 -18.15 -7.52 7.06
CA ILE A 127 -17.29 -7.09 8.16
C ILE A 127 -17.63 -5.63 8.43
N ASP A 128 -18.02 -5.30 9.66
CA ASP A 128 -18.44 -3.95 10.08
C ASP A 128 -19.52 -3.32 9.18
N GLY A 129 -20.45 -4.14 8.69
CA GLY A 129 -21.52 -3.72 7.77
C GLY A 129 -21.04 -3.43 6.34
N ILE A 130 -19.79 -3.71 6.01
CA ILE A 130 -19.25 -3.66 4.65
C ILE A 130 -19.31 -5.06 4.05
N ARG A 131 -20.08 -5.21 2.97
CA ARG A 131 -20.13 -6.44 2.19
C ARG A 131 -18.80 -6.68 1.49
N ILE A 132 -18.19 -7.82 1.79
CA ILE A 132 -16.91 -8.23 1.22
C ILE A 132 -17.11 -8.66 -0.23
N GLN A 133 -16.21 -8.19 -1.09
CA GLN A 133 -16.10 -8.58 -2.49
C GLN A 133 -14.77 -9.29 -2.67
N TRP A 134 -14.82 -10.61 -2.71
CA TRP A 134 -13.66 -11.43 -2.96
C TRP A 134 -13.22 -11.30 -4.43
N ASP A 135 -11.92 -11.07 -4.63
CA ASP A 135 -11.31 -10.84 -5.92
C ASP A 135 -10.09 -11.75 -6.14
N PHE A 136 -10.14 -12.96 -5.56
CA PHE A 136 -9.16 -14.03 -5.80
C PHE A 136 -8.92 -14.24 -7.30
N GLY A 137 -7.65 -14.32 -7.71
CA GLY A 137 -7.25 -14.54 -9.09
C GLY A 137 -7.37 -13.31 -10.00
N LYS A 138 -7.73 -12.13 -9.48
CA LYS A 138 -7.71 -10.88 -10.24
C LYS A 138 -6.41 -10.12 -9.98
N SER A 139 -5.75 -9.69 -11.07
CA SER A 139 -4.51 -8.91 -11.00
C SER A 139 -3.41 -9.68 -10.25
N ASN A 140 -3.02 -9.21 -9.08
CA ASN A 140 -1.99 -9.79 -8.23
C ASN A 140 -2.58 -10.38 -6.94
N HIS A 141 -3.89 -10.59 -6.84
CA HIS A 141 -4.49 -11.23 -5.67
C HIS A 141 -4.51 -12.74 -5.85
N PHE A 142 -3.86 -13.46 -4.95
CA PHE A 142 -3.62 -14.91 -5.06
C PHE A 142 -3.74 -15.62 -3.70
N ILE A 143 -3.81 -16.95 -3.76
CA ILE A 143 -3.68 -17.88 -2.65
C ILE A 143 -2.71 -18.95 -3.13
N ASP A 144 -1.50 -18.97 -2.57
CA ASP A 144 -0.47 -19.92 -2.94
C ASP A 144 -0.07 -20.75 -1.72
N LEU A 145 0.33 -22.00 -1.98
CA LEU A 145 0.85 -22.91 -0.97
C LEU A 145 2.26 -23.33 -1.36
N PHE A 146 3.16 -23.30 -0.39
CA PHE A 146 4.56 -23.59 -0.59
C PHE A 146 5.01 -24.66 0.40
N ARG A 147 5.94 -25.51 -0.05
CA ARG A 147 6.78 -26.28 0.85
C ARG A 147 7.90 -25.36 1.35
N VAL A 148 8.16 -25.39 2.65
CA VAL A 148 9.22 -24.59 3.25
C VAL A 148 10.56 -25.32 3.16
N GLU A 149 11.57 -24.56 2.77
CA GLU A 149 12.98 -24.93 2.88
C GLU A 149 13.69 -23.85 3.69
N ALA A 150 14.06 -24.17 4.94
CA ALA A 150 14.74 -23.23 5.81
C ALA A 150 16.20 -23.06 5.36
N LEU A 151 16.57 -21.83 5.02
CA LEU A 151 17.94 -21.45 4.63
C LEU A 151 18.76 -20.89 5.81
N ALA A 152 18.14 -20.77 6.98
CA ALA A 152 18.73 -20.31 8.23
C ALA A 152 18.28 -21.23 9.37
N ASP A 153 18.93 -21.11 10.53
CA ASP A 153 18.58 -21.86 11.74
C ASP A 153 17.34 -21.23 12.40
N VAL A 154 16.18 -21.42 11.75
CA VAL A 154 14.87 -20.94 12.20
C VAL A 154 13.88 -22.09 12.08
N GLU A 155 13.14 -22.33 13.15
CA GLU A 155 12.07 -23.34 13.16
C GLU A 155 10.85 -22.78 12.43
N LEU A 156 10.54 -23.35 11.27
CA LEU A 156 9.38 -22.99 10.45
C LEU A 156 8.53 -24.22 10.15
N PRO A 157 7.20 -24.09 10.06
CA PRO A 157 6.33 -25.18 9.64
C PRO A 157 6.71 -25.72 8.25
N PRO A 158 6.48 -27.02 7.95
CA PRO A 158 6.93 -27.66 6.72
C PRO A 158 6.24 -27.10 5.46
N TYR A 159 5.09 -26.46 5.63
CA TYR A 159 4.35 -25.80 4.57
C TYR A 159 3.90 -24.42 5.03
N VAL A 160 3.69 -23.52 4.08
CA VAL A 160 3.05 -22.22 4.33
C VAL A 160 2.00 -21.95 3.28
N PHE A 161 0.95 -21.23 3.65
CA PHE A 161 0.15 -20.50 2.68
C PHE A 161 0.60 -19.05 2.64
N MET A 162 0.45 -18.42 1.48
CA MET A 162 0.56 -16.98 1.31
C MET A 162 -0.68 -16.50 0.57
N MET A 163 -1.31 -15.45 1.09
CA MET A 163 -2.42 -14.82 0.42
C MET A 163 -2.25 -13.32 0.34
N HIS A 164 -2.61 -12.75 -0.81
CA HIS A 164 -2.39 -11.34 -1.09
C HIS A 164 -3.68 -10.63 -1.48
N PHE A 165 -4.02 -9.56 -0.76
CA PHE A 165 -5.29 -8.85 -0.89
C PHE A 165 -5.18 -7.35 -0.63
N ALA A 166 -6.22 -6.62 -1.07
CA ALA A 166 -6.44 -5.22 -0.73
C ALA A 166 -7.89 -4.96 -0.29
N GLY A 167 -8.13 -3.83 0.38
CA GLY A 167 -9.48 -3.35 0.74
C GLY A 167 -10.14 -2.59 -0.41
N SER A 168 -10.51 -3.30 -1.48
CA SER A 168 -11.10 -2.69 -2.68
C SER A 168 -12.43 -1.97 -2.41
N GLU A 169 -13.17 -2.47 -1.43
CA GLU A 169 -14.49 -2.04 -0.98
C GLU A 169 -14.45 -0.65 -0.32
N LEU A 170 -13.29 -0.27 0.23
CA LEU A 170 -13.08 1.00 0.92
C LEU A 170 -12.42 2.07 0.03
N ARG A 171 -12.33 1.83 -1.29
CA ARG A 171 -11.75 2.81 -2.23
C ARG A 171 -12.69 4.00 -2.48
N GLY A 172 -14.00 3.78 -2.52
CA GLY A 172 -15.01 4.81 -2.74
C GLY A 172 -15.72 5.23 -1.45
N ASP A 173 -16.76 6.06 -1.58
CA ASP A 173 -17.58 6.46 -0.44
C ASP A 173 -18.22 5.24 0.25
N THR A 174 -18.15 5.20 1.58
CA THR A 174 -18.77 4.14 2.38
C THR A 174 -19.51 4.74 3.59
N PRO A 175 -20.43 3.99 4.23
CA PRO A 175 -21.04 4.43 5.48
C PRO A 175 -20.02 4.73 6.60
N LEU A 176 -18.79 4.18 6.49
CA LEU A 176 -17.74 4.30 7.49
C LEU A 176 -16.76 5.44 7.22
N GLY A 177 -16.83 6.09 6.06
CA GLY A 177 -15.95 7.20 5.73
C GLY A 177 -15.83 7.48 4.25
N PRO A 178 -14.99 8.48 3.91
CA PRO A 178 -14.95 9.06 2.57
C PRO A 178 -14.37 8.10 1.52
N GLY A 179 -13.71 7.02 1.92
CA GLY A 179 -12.95 6.17 1.00
C GLY A 179 -11.52 6.64 0.81
N LEU A 180 -10.75 5.87 0.05
CA LEU A 180 -9.30 6.10 -0.12
C LEU A 180 -8.93 6.81 -1.43
N TYR A 181 -9.76 6.68 -2.46
CA TYR A 181 -9.40 7.05 -3.82
C TYR A 181 -10.25 8.23 -4.27
N TRP A 182 -9.60 9.38 -4.49
CA TRP A 182 -10.27 10.60 -4.96
C TRP A 182 -11.06 10.41 -6.26
N ASP A 183 -10.69 9.47 -7.13
CA ASP A 183 -11.37 9.16 -8.39
C ASP A 183 -12.55 8.18 -8.21
N ARG A 184 -12.81 7.74 -6.98
CA ARG A 184 -13.88 6.81 -6.59
C ARG A 184 -14.78 7.36 -5.49
N SER A 185 -14.44 8.50 -4.91
CA SER A 185 -15.11 9.11 -3.77
C SER A 185 -15.53 10.54 -4.08
N ARG A 186 -16.83 10.81 -3.98
CA ARG A 186 -17.37 12.17 -4.08
C ARG A 186 -17.03 12.98 -2.83
N THR A 187 -16.97 12.34 -1.66
CA THR A 187 -16.62 13.02 -0.40
C THR A 187 -15.18 13.53 -0.42
N LEU A 188 -14.25 12.73 -0.92
CA LEU A 188 -12.87 13.18 -1.13
C LEU A 188 -12.80 14.28 -2.19
N GLN A 189 -13.54 14.18 -3.30
CA GLN A 189 -13.56 15.23 -4.33
C GLN A 189 -14.05 16.57 -3.80
N ALA A 190 -15.02 16.57 -2.88
CA ALA A 190 -15.54 17.78 -2.26
C ALA A 190 -14.55 18.42 -1.25
N SER A 191 -13.66 17.61 -0.68
CA SER A 191 -12.74 18.05 0.39
C SER A 191 -11.30 18.29 -0.10
N MET A 192 -10.94 17.72 -1.25
CA MET A 192 -9.57 17.82 -1.79
C MET A 192 -9.28 19.22 -2.34
N GLN A 193 -8.04 19.62 -2.16
CA GLN A 193 -7.45 20.75 -2.88
C GLN A 193 -6.65 20.22 -4.06
N ILE A 194 -6.76 20.92 -5.20
CA ILE A 194 -5.94 20.67 -6.38
C ILE A 194 -4.90 21.79 -6.45
N PHE A 195 -3.64 21.43 -6.25
CA PHE A 195 -2.52 22.35 -6.39
C PHE A 195 -1.98 22.25 -7.81
N GLU A 196 -2.14 23.33 -8.58
CA GLU A 196 -1.50 23.44 -9.89
C GLU A 196 0.00 23.68 -9.70
N THR A 197 0.81 22.73 -10.15
CA THR A 197 2.27 22.84 -10.08
C THR A 197 2.86 22.95 -11.50
N PRO A 198 4.11 23.41 -11.66
CA PRO A 198 4.79 23.39 -12.95
C PRO A 198 4.93 21.98 -13.58
N PHE A 199 4.70 20.93 -12.81
CA PHE A 199 4.82 19.52 -13.22
C PHE A 199 3.45 18.83 -13.42
N GLY A 200 2.36 19.62 -13.43
CA GLY A 200 0.98 19.15 -13.43
C GLY A 200 0.37 19.12 -12.01
N PRO A 201 -0.93 18.80 -11.89
CA PRO A 201 -1.63 18.93 -10.63
C PRO A 201 -1.17 17.91 -9.58
N LEU A 202 -1.28 18.30 -8.32
CA LEU A 202 -1.22 17.42 -7.16
C LEU A 202 -2.52 17.54 -6.35
N ARG A 203 -3.17 16.41 -6.07
CA ARG A 203 -4.37 16.35 -5.23
C ARG A 203 -3.98 16.03 -3.79
N ALA A 204 -4.40 16.87 -2.87
CA ALA A 204 -4.10 16.71 -1.46
C ALA A 204 -5.26 17.17 -0.56
N LEU A 205 -5.29 16.66 0.67
CA LEU A 205 -6.11 17.21 1.75
C LEU A 205 -5.20 18.01 2.69
N THR A 206 -5.76 19.03 3.33
CA THR A 206 -5.07 19.81 4.35
C THR A 206 -5.93 19.97 5.60
N GLY A 207 -5.29 20.35 6.72
CA GLY A 207 -5.97 20.61 7.98
C GLY A 207 -6.75 19.40 8.52
N GLU A 208 -7.94 19.65 9.04
CA GLU A 208 -8.82 18.61 9.61
C GLU A 208 -9.14 17.49 8.63
N ALA A 209 -9.32 17.80 7.33
CA ALA A 209 -9.58 16.78 6.32
C ALA A 209 -8.40 15.81 6.13
N ALA A 210 -7.16 16.30 6.25
CA ALA A 210 -5.98 15.44 6.20
C ALA A 210 -5.92 14.48 7.39
N ARG A 211 -6.21 14.97 8.60
CA ARG A 211 -6.28 14.16 9.83
C ARG A 211 -7.35 13.10 9.75
N ALA A 212 -8.58 13.50 9.39
CA ALA A 212 -9.71 12.58 9.24
C ALA A 212 -9.44 11.49 8.16
N SER A 213 -8.70 11.84 7.10
CA SER A 213 -8.29 10.86 6.09
C SER A 213 -7.26 9.85 6.62
N PHE A 214 -6.37 10.27 7.51
CA PHE A 214 -5.44 9.35 8.17
C PHE A 214 -6.17 8.44 9.16
N ASP A 215 -7.06 8.99 9.98
CA ASP A 215 -7.87 8.20 10.92
C ASP A 215 -8.71 7.14 10.19
N PHE A 216 -9.34 7.53 9.07
CA PHE A 216 -10.05 6.59 8.21
C PHE A 216 -9.11 5.53 7.60
N TYR A 217 -7.88 5.92 7.23
CA TYR A 217 -6.89 4.94 6.79
C TYR A 217 -6.51 3.95 7.89
N CYS A 218 -6.32 4.38 9.14
CA CYS A 218 -6.04 3.47 10.26
C CYS A 218 -7.16 2.44 10.43
N TYR A 219 -8.42 2.86 10.26
CA TYR A 219 -9.55 1.93 10.21
C TYR A 219 -9.42 0.95 9.03
N VAL A 220 -9.14 1.44 7.82
CA VAL A 220 -8.94 0.61 6.62
C VAL A 220 -7.83 -0.42 6.87
N ASP A 221 -6.73 -0.02 7.47
CA ASP A 221 -5.57 -0.86 7.76
C ASP A 221 -5.96 -2.05 8.65
N SER A 222 -6.67 -1.79 9.75
CA SER A 222 -7.22 -2.84 10.61
C SER A 222 -8.28 -3.70 9.89
N PHE A 223 -9.14 -3.08 9.10
CA PHE A 223 -10.18 -3.79 8.35
C PHE A 223 -9.58 -4.80 7.36
N VAL A 224 -8.58 -4.40 6.57
CA VAL A 224 -7.96 -5.29 5.59
C VAL A 224 -7.24 -6.45 6.26
N GLN A 225 -6.55 -6.21 7.38
CA GLN A 225 -5.90 -7.26 8.17
C GLN A 225 -6.93 -8.29 8.68
N ARG A 226 -8.07 -7.83 9.23
CA ARG A 226 -9.17 -8.70 9.66
C ARG A 226 -9.80 -9.45 8.50
N ARG A 227 -9.95 -8.81 7.33
CA ARG A 227 -10.44 -9.47 6.09
C ARG A 227 -9.52 -10.61 5.67
N ARG A 228 -8.20 -10.44 5.76
CA ARG A 228 -7.22 -11.48 5.44
C ARG A 228 -7.28 -12.65 6.42
N LEU A 229 -7.34 -12.35 7.72
CA LEU A 229 -7.50 -13.38 8.76
C LEU A 229 -8.81 -14.15 8.59
N PHE A 230 -9.92 -13.46 8.37
CA PHE A 230 -11.20 -14.10 8.11
C PHE A 230 -11.13 -15.06 6.92
N ALA A 231 -10.49 -14.66 5.82
CA ALA A 231 -10.29 -15.57 4.69
C ALA A 231 -9.44 -16.79 5.11
N ALA A 232 -8.35 -16.59 5.85
CA ALA A 232 -7.48 -17.67 6.31
C ALA A 232 -8.24 -18.66 7.20
N ASP A 233 -8.99 -18.18 8.19
CA ASP A 233 -9.79 -19.01 9.10
C ASP A 233 -10.86 -19.85 8.38
N ARG A 234 -11.35 -19.36 7.23
CA ARG A 234 -12.34 -20.10 6.42
C ARG A 234 -11.69 -21.11 5.48
N LEU A 235 -10.45 -20.87 5.08
CA LEU A 235 -9.73 -21.71 4.13
C LEU A 235 -8.90 -22.80 4.83
N PHE A 236 -8.34 -22.52 6.00
CA PHE A 236 -7.42 -23.40 6.72
C PHE A 236 -7.94 -23.69 8.13
N ASP A 237 -7.99 -24.97 8.51
CA ASP A 237 -8.56 -25.38 9.81
C ASP A 237 -7.68 -24.97 11.00
N ARG A 238 -6.36 -25.09 10.82
CA ARG A 238 -5.35 -24.69 11.80
C ARG A 238 -4.11 -24.22 11.07
N TYR A 239 -3.56 -23.10 11.52
CA TYR A 239 -2.30 -22.57 11.04
C TYR A 239 -1.64 -21.72 12.11
N ASP A 240 -0.32 -21.58 12.04
CA ASP A 240 0.44 -20.64 12.87
C ASP A 240 0.61 -19.34 12.09
N LEU A 241 0.12 -18.22 12.62
CA LEU A 241 0.24 -16.93 11.94
C LEU A 241 1.70 -16.47 11.94
N ILE A 242 2.28 -16.29 10.75
CA ILE A 242 3.65 -15.80 10.57
C ILE A 242 3.64 -14.29 10.27
N ASN A 243 2.75 -13.83 9.41
CA ASN A 243 2.69 -12.41 9.00
C ASN A 243 1.26 -12.03 8.59
N ASN A 244 0.82 -10.80 8.85
CA ASN A 244 -0.41 -10.23 8.29
C ASN A 244 -0.28 -8.74 7.95
N GLU A 245 0.85 -8.35 7.37
CA GLU A 245 1.22 -6.94 7.24
C GLU A 245 0.81 -6.32 5.89
N ASN A 246 0.51 -5.03 5.93
CA ASN A 246 0.35 -4.22 4.73
C ASN A 246 1.71 -3.80 4.16
N HIS A 247 1.87 -3.92 2.84
CA HIS A 247 3.06 -3.44 2.13
C HIS A 247 2.80 -2.17 1.31
N GLN A 248 1.54 -1.71 1.24
CA GLN A 248 1.18 -0.51 0.49
C GLN A 248 0.13 0.29 1.24
N GLY A 249 0.56 1.41 1.83
CA GLY A 249 -0.31 2.21 2.66
C GLY A 249 0.43 3.13 3.62
N LEU A 250 -0.34 3.93 4.35
CA LEU A 250 0.21 4.89 5.30
C LEU A 250 0.71 4.14 6.54
N ILE A 251 1.92 4.45 6.96
CA ILE A 251 2.46 3.99 8.25
C ILE A 251 2.49 5.12 9.28
N HIS A 252 2.28 6.35 8.81
CA HIS A 252 2.28 7.58 9.57
C HIS A 252 1.48 8.66 8.80
N PRO A 253 0.97 9.74 9.42
CA PRO A 253 0.20 10.77 8.72
C PRO A 253 0.93 11.41 7.54
N ASN A 254 2.27 11.43 7.58
CA ASN A 254 3.11 11.98 6.53
C ASN A 254 4.08 10.96 5.91
N GLN A 255 3.75 9.67 5.97
CA GLN A 255 4.60 8.62 5.44
C GLN A 255 3.80 7.45 4.85
N MET A 256 4.25 6.97 3.69
CA MET A 256 3.62 5.85 3.00
C MET A 256 4.67 4.87 2.49
N VAL A 257 4.40 3.58 2.68
CA VAL A 257 5.08 2.51 1.96
C VAL A 257 4.36 2.22 0.64
N LEU A 258 5.14 2.03 -0.42
CA LEU A 258 4.68 1.76 -1.77
C LEU A 258 5.21 0.39 -2.19
N GLY A 259 4.57 -0.69 -1.78
CA GLY A 259 4.98 -2.05 -2.17
C GLY A 259 6.16 -2.62 -1.43
N CYS A 260 6.52 -2.07 -0.29
CA CYS A 260 7.59 -2.56 0.56
C CYS A 260 7.09 -2.65 2.01
N TYR A 261 7.81 -3.39 2.85
CA TYR A 261 7.50 -3.48 4.26
C TYR A 261 8.19 -2.38 5.07
N HIS A 262 7.54 -1.97 6.15
CA HIS A 262 8.16 -1.19 7.20
C HIS A 262 8.56 -2.14 8.33
N PHE A 263 9.86 -2.25 8.58
CA PHE A 263 10.39 -3.12 9.64
C PHE A 263 10.33 -2.39 10.98
N THR A 264 9.62 -2.97 11.94
CA THR A 264 9.48 -2.44 13.31
C THR A 264 10.45 -3.11 14.29
N ASP A 265 10.91 -4.30 13.95
CA ASP A 265 11.80 -5.13 14.77
C ASP A 265 12.59 -6.09 13.88
N THR A 266 13.46 -6.88 14.50
CA THR A 266 14.36 -7.84 13.82
C THR A 266 13.90 -9.29 13.89
N GLU A 267 12.81 -9.57 14.59
CA GLU A 267 12.32 -10.94 14.84
C GLU A 267 11.15 -11.29 13.90
N HIS A 268 10.42 -10.29 13.44
CA HIS A 268 9.25 -10.46 12.59
C HIS A 268 9.65 -10.90 11.19
N ILE A 269 8.97 -11.93 10.70
CA ILE A 269 9.22 -12.49 9.37
C ILE A 269 8.30 -11.79 8.37
N TYR A 270 8.90 -11.15 7.37
CA TYR A 270 8.17 -10.47 6.30
C TYR A 270 8.26 -11.26 4.99
N PRO A 271 7.12 -11.56 4.34
CA PRO A 271 7.13 -12.19 3.04
C PRO A 271 7.69 -11.25 1.97
N ILE A 272 8.62 -11.73 1.15
CA ILE A 272 9.04 -11.04 -0.07
C ILE A 272 8.60 -11.91 -1.24
N GLY A 273 7.61 -11.43 -1.99
CA GLY A 273 7.22 -12.02 -3.27
C GLY A 273 8.04 -11.36 -4.38
N LEU A 274 8.83 -12.16 -5.11
CA LEU A 274 9.58 -11.74 -6.29
C LEU A 274 8.71 -11.80 -7.56
#